data_AF-A0AAD4QWG1-F1
#
_entry.id   AF-A0AAD4QWG1-F1
#
_cell.length_a   1.000
_cell.length_b   1.000
_cell.length_c   1.000
_cell.angle_alpha   90.00
_cell.angle_beta   90.00
_cell.angle_gamma   90.00
#
_symmetry.space_group_name_H-M   'P 1'
#
loop_
_entity.id
_entity.type
_entity.pdbx_description
1 polymer ?
#
loop_
_entity_poly.entity_id
_entity_poly.type
_entity_poly.pdbx_seq_one_letter_code
_entity_poly.pdbx_strand_id
1 'polypeptide(L)'
;MHQLRIDETTDDPSEVLRLARLAVKEANNRALRMQTQTTQQLVQRVKDLKYWSGEIDREIQDLKEDNEDILRYFRKLQTCMDITSDAAKCNETCFAVRRKRTHVDSNDRVDGALHKEKDTVAECIKQMKEFNGIIEKQMEINEESKNRLVRDFTLKQEAVNLDHKAAALGIEHRYTKRSPNGDLEYREAAVPLQRMSEYQEWVENTAFNLNHSAKARTRCRKIIQRLVNSTRDMAQLMRQEAINVDNTLKDSIKNWTEWRDAIQAQLAAKEKEMKIADGAIHEIQFSLKVNGSPLQVALMRQTQRGMRPGIELCNDKAQHALQAELNNLKNSMVSLDLQLERSKESRRKMDGDRYRLQRKLEICEQNLSVDYELLRQIRATYPQEIQLSGFLVGELPKPIVK
;
A
#
# COMPACT_ATOMS: atom_id res chain seq x y z
N MET A 1 103.61 -42.90 35.39
CA MET A 1 104.09 -41.49 35.39
C MET A 1 103.34 -40.68 34.33
N HIS A 2 102.17 -40.16 34.66
CA HIS A 2 101.61 -38.96 34.01
C HIS A 2 100.69 -38.32 35.03
N GLN A 3 101.27 -37.43 35.83
CA GLN A 3 100.53 -36.53 36.72
C GLN A 3 99.69 -35.61 35.85
N LEU A 4 98.38 -35.66 36.05
CA LEU A 4 97.45 -34.61 35.67
C LEU A 4 97.91 -33.32 36.37
N ARG A 5 98.61 -32.49 35.60
CA ARG A 5 98.94 -31.13 35.95
C ARG A 5 97.62 -30.36 35.95
N ILE A 6 97.12 -30.09 37.15
CA ILE A 6 96.09 -29.08 37.36
C ILE A 6 96.76 -27.76 36.98
N ASP A 7 96.39 -27.20 35.83
CA ASP A 7 96.79 -25.84 35.45
C ASP A 7 96.08 -24.87 36.41
N GLU A 8 96.74 -24.55 37.51
CA GLU A 8 96.49 -23.37 38.34
C GLU A 8 96.78 -22.12 37.49
N THR A 9 95.85 -21.77 36.62
CA THR A 9 95.83 -20.48 35.92
C THR A 9 94.44 -19.88 36.02
N THR A 10 94.08 -19.34 37.19
CA THR A 10 93.07 -18.27 37.32
C THR A 10 92.98 -17.78 38.78
N ASP A 11 94.09 -17.34 39.37
CA ASP A 11 94.05 -16.68 40.69
C ASP A 11 94.95 -15.43 40.74
N ASP A 12 95.15 -14.77 39.59
CA ASP A 12 95.55 -13.36 39.59
C ASP A 12 94.29 -12.53 39.91
N PRO A 13 94.23 -11.83 41.06
CA PRO A 13 93.09 -10.99 41.42
C PRO A 13 92.77 -9.94 40.35
N SER A 14 93.77 -9.52 39.57
CA SER A 14 93.62 -8.57 38.47
C SER A 14 92.87 -9.19 37.30
N GLU A 15 93.13 -10.46 36.98
CA GLU A 15 92.47 -11.20 35.91
C GLU A 15 91.03 -11.59 36.31
N VAL A 16 90.82 -12.01 37.56
CA VAL A 16 89.47 -12.25 38.12
C VAL A 16 88.63 -10.96 38.07
N LEU A 17 89.20 -9.83 38.48
CA LEU A 17 88.54 -8.53 38.41
C LEU A 17 88.26 -8.09 36.96
N ARG A 18 89.18 -8.37 36.03
CA ARG A 18 89.00 -8.09 34.60
C ARG A 18 87.85 -8.89 34.01
N LEU A 19 87.80 -10.20 34.27
CA LEU A 19 86.74 -11.10 33.82
C LEU A 19 85.39 -10.73 34.43
N ALA A 20 85.34 -10.42 35.72
CA ALA A 20 84.12 -9.94 36.39
C ALA A 20 83.61 -8.62 35.78
N ARG A 21 84.49 -7.65 35.54
CA ARG A 21 84.14 -6.38 34.88
C ARG A 21 83.64 -6.59 33.46
N LEU A 22 84.24 -7.52 32.72
CA LEU A 22 83.80 -7.87 31.36
C LEU A 22 82.42 -8.52 31.37
N ALA A 23 82.18 -9.49 32.26
CA ALA A 23 80.89 -10.15 32.42
C ALA A 23 79.78 -9.16 32.82
N VAL A 24 80.07 -8.25 33.77
CA VAL A 24 79.13 -7.16 34.16
C VAL A 24 78.83 -6.25 32.98
N LYS A 25 79.87 -5.81 32.24
CA LYS A 25 79.71 -4.96 31.06
C LYS A 25 78.87 -5.66 29.97
N GLU A 26 79.13 -6.94 29.72
CA GLU A 26 78.39 -7.72 28.73
C GLU A 26 76.94 -7.92 29.14
N ALA A 27 76.68 -8.29 30.40
CA ALA A 27 75.34 -8.46 30.95
C ALA A 27 74.53 -7.16 30.90
N ASN A 28 75.13 -6.03 31.30
CA ASN A 28 74.48 -4.71 31.23
C ASN A 28 74.18 -4.31 29.77
N ASN A 29 75.13 -4.50 28.86
CA ASN A 29 74.93 -4.20 27.44
C ASN A 29 73.88 -5.13 26.80
N ARG A 30 73.81 -6.39 27.22
CA ARG A 30 72.79 -7.35 26.76
C ARG A 30 71.40 -6.93 27.26
N ALA A 31 71.27 -6.61 28.55
CA ALA A 31 70.01 -6.15 29.14
C ALA A 31 69.51 -4.86 28.48
N LEU A 32 70.38 -3.87 28.27
CA LEU A 32 70.03 -2.61 27.60
C LEU A 32 69.56 -2.84 26.16
N ARG A 33 70.25 -3.72 25.40
CA ARG A 33 69.85 -4.08 24.03
C ARG A 33 68.48 -4.77 24.01
N MET A 34 68.26 -5.74 24.89
CA MET A 34 66.98 -6.45 24.98
C MET A 34 65.82 -5.52 25.39
N GLN A 35 66.05 -4.62 26.34
CA GLN A 35 65.06 -3.64 26.78
C GLN A 35 64.72 -2.65 25.66
N THR A 36 65.74 -2.13 24.96
CA THR A 36 65.54 -1.26 23.79
C THR A 36 64.71 -1.96 22.71
N GLN A 37 65.07 -3.20 22.35
CA GLN A 37 64.35 -3.98 21.36
C GLN A 37 62.90 -4.23 21.77
N THR A 38 62.64 -4.64 23.01
CA THR A 38 61.29 -4.90 23.53
C THR A 38 60.45 -3.61 23.56
N THR A 39 61.06 -2.48 23.95
CA THR A 39 60.40 -1.17 23.93
C THR A 39 59.99 -0.78 22.51
N GLN A 40 60.84 -1.02 21.51
CA GLN A 40 60.50 -0.79 20.10
C GLN A 40 59.33 -1.67 19.64
N GLN A 41 59.28 -2.94 20.05
CA GLN A 41 58.16 -3.84 19.74
C GLN A 41 56.84 -3.36 20.37
N LEU A 42 56.87 -2.87 21.62
CA LEU A 42 55.68 -2.28 22.27
C LEU A 42 55.20 -1.01 21.56
N VAL A 43 56.13 -0.14 21.13
CA VAL A 43 55.78 1.05 20.32
C VAL A 43 55.17 0.65 18.98
N GLN A 44 55.69 -0.40 18.34
CA GLN A 44 55.11 -0.91 17.10
C GLN A 44 53.70 -1.48 17.35
N ARG A 45 53.51 -2.25 18.41
CA ARG A 45 52.19 -2.79 18.80
C ARG A 45 51.15 -1.69 19.02
N VAL A 46 51.53 -0.59 19.66
CA VAL A 46 50.67 0.60 19.82
C VAL A 46 50.25 1.18 18.46
N LYS A 47 51.15 1.23 17.48
CA LYS A 47 50.81 1.70 16.12
C LYS A 47 49.79 0.78 15.46
N ASP A 48 49.98 -0.53 15.56
CA ASP A 48 49.05 -1.52 14.98
C ASP A 48 47.66 -1.40 15.63
N LEU A 49 47.59 -1.30 16.96
CA LEU A 49 46.34 -1.10 17.69
C LEU A 49 45.62 0.19 17.27
N LYS A 50 46.34 1.30 17.11
CA LYS A 50 45.79 2.57 16.64
C LYS A 50 45.28 2.48 15.20
N TYR A 51 46.03 1.83 14.32
CA TYR A 51 45.62 1.59 12.94
C TYR A 51 44.27 0.85 12.88
N TRP A 52 44.18 -0.32 13.52
CA TRP A 52 42.95 -1.09 13.54
C TRP A 52 41.80 -0.38 14.26
N SER A 53 42.09 0.41 15.29
CA SER A 53 41.07 1.25 15.94
C SER A 53 40.49 2.30 14.99
N GLY A 54 41.33 2.95 14.18
CA GLY A 54 40.87 3.90 13.16
C GLY A 54 40.08 3.21 12.04
N GLU A 55 40.46 2.00 11.67
CA GLU A 55 39.72 1.14 10.73
C GLU A 55 38.31 0.81 11.23
N ILE A 56 38.19 0.45 12.51
CA ILE A 56 36.90 0.18 13.16
C ILE A 56 36.06 1.46 13.29
N ASP A 57 36.66 2.57 13.73
CA ASP A 57 35.94 3.84 13.89
C ASP A 57 35.34 4.32 12.56
N ARG A 58 36.11 4.23 11.46
CA ARG A 58 35.60 4.50 10.12
C ARG A 58 34.41 3.61 9.77
N GLU A 59 34.52 2.30 9.95
CA GLU A 59 33.42 1.37 9.67
C GLU A 59 32.18 1.62 10.55
N ILE A 60 32.35 2.07 11.79
CA ILE A 60 31.23 2.47 12.67
C ILE A 60 30.49 3.69 12.09
N GLN A 61 31.19 4.73 11.61
CA GLN A 61 30.55 5.89 10.98
C GLN A 61 29.82 5.49 9.69
N ASP A 62 30.48 4.70 8.88
CA ASP A 62 29.95 4.13 7.64
C ASP A 62 28.67 3.32 7.89
N LEU A 63 28.64 2.45 8.91
CA LEU A 63 27.45 1.68 9.30
C LEU A 63 26.33 2.58 9.84
N LYS A 64 26.70 3.65 10.54
CA LYS A 64 25.75 4.63 11.06
C LYS A 64 25.00 5.34 9.95
N GLU A 65 25.69 5.77 8.88
CA GLU A 65 25.05 6.39 7.72
C GLU A 65 24.04 5.45 7.04
N ASP A 66 24.42 4.20 6.76
CA ASP A 66 23.51 3.21 6.16
C ASP A 66 22.32 2.87 7.10
N ASN A 67 22.52 2.95 8.43
CA ASN A 67 21.46 2.78 9.42
C ASN A 67 20.45 3.94 9.42
N GLU A 68 20.93 5.18 9.28
CA GLU A 68 20.07 6.36 9.16
C GLU A 68 19.23 6.28 7.88
N ASP A 69 19.84 5.84 6.78
CA ASP A 69 19.16 5.64 5.50
C ASP A 69 18.09 4.55 5.57
N ILE A 70 18.41 3.35 6.09
CA ILE A 70 17.42 2.27 6.17
C ILE A 70 16.25 2.66 7.09
N LEU A 71 16.52 3.38 8.18
CA LEU A 71 15.48 3.89 9.08
C LEU A 71 14.59 4.93 8.40
N ARG A 72 15.16 5.82 7.58
CA ARG A 72 14.39 6.77 6.76
C ARG A 72 13.44 6.06 5.81
N TYR A 73 13.92 5.03 5.11
CA TYR A 73 13.09 4.25 4.19
C TYR A 73 12.08 3.35 4.89
N PHE A 74 12.38 2.88 6.10
CA PHE A 74 11.43 2.18 6.96
C PHE A 74 10.23 3.07 7.31
N ARG A 75 10.47 4.30 7.77
CA ARG A 75 9.40 5.27 8.02
C ARG A 75 8.60 5.58 6.76
N LYS A 76 9.27 5.71 5.62
CA LYS A 76 8.60 5.91 4.33
C LYS A 76 7.68 4.75 3.97
N LEU A 77 8.12 3.51 4.17
CA LEU A 77 7.29 2.32 3.96
C LEU A 77 6.05 2.33 4.86
N GLN A 78 6.20 2.71 6.13
CA GLN A 78 5.06 2.86 7.05
C GLN A 78 4.03 3.88 6.53
N THR A 79 4.49 5.05 6.07
CA THR A 79 3.62 6.03 5.41
C THR A 79 2.92 5.46 4.17
N CYS A 80 3.63 4.69 3.32
CA CYS A 80 3.00 4.02 2.17
C CYS A 80 1.89 3.05 2.63
N MET A 81 2.14 2.29 3.70
CA MET A 81 1.18 1.32 4.25
C MET A 81 -0.09 2.02 4.76
N ASP A 82 0.06 3.14 5.46
CA ASP A 82 -1.07 3.93 5.96
C ASP A 82 -1.93 4.47 4.81
N ILE A 83 -1.30 5.08 3.80
CA ILE A 83 -1.99 5.62 2.62
C ILE A 83 -2.66 4.50 1.82
N THR A 84 -2.01 3.34 1.70
CA THR A 84 -2.58 2.17 1.03
C THR A 84 -3.76 1.60 1.82
N SER A 85 -3.73 1.67 3.15
CA SER A 85 -4.89 1.32 3.99
C SER A 85 -6.07 2.26 3.73
N ASP A 86 -5.82 3.56 3.49
CA ASP A 86 -6.89 4.51 3.15
C ASP A 86 -7.46 4.25 1.76
N ALA A 87 -6.63 3.84 0.79
CA ALA A 87 -7.10 3.35 -0.50
C ALA A 87 -8.02 2.13 -0.36
N ALA A 88 -7.66 1.17 0.51
CA ALA A 88 -8.51 0.01 0.80
C ALA A 88 -9.86 0.40 1.42
N LYS A 89 -9.87 1.35 2.37
CA LYS A 89 -11.12 1.88 2.97
C LYS A 89 -11.99 2.60 1.94
N CYS A 90 -11.37 3.36 1.03
CA CYS A 90 -12.08 4.00 -0.08
C CYS A 90 -12.79 2.95 -0.95
N ASN A 91 -12.09 1.88 -1.31
CA ASN A 91 -12.66 0.76 -2.07
C ASN A 91 -13.81 0.04 -1.31
N GLU A 92 -13.65 -0.24 -0.02
CA GLU A 92 -14.72 -0.83 0.79
C GLU A 92 -15.95 0.06 0.89
N THR A 93 -15.76 1.37 1.04
CA THR A 93 -16.85 2.36 1.08
C THR A 93 -17.57 2.40 -0.27
N CYS A 94 -16.84 2.29 -1.38
CA CYS A 94 -17.42 2.16 -2.72
C CYS A 94 -18.36 0.94 -2.81
N PHE A 95 -17.91 -0.22 -2.34
CA PHE A 95 -18.77 -1.42 -2.30
C PHE A 95 -20.01 -1.22 -1.41
N ALA A 96 -19.85 -0.63 -0.22
CA ALA A 96 -20.94 -0.42 0.71
C ALA A 96 -22.04 0.49 0.11
N VAL A 97 -21.64 1.52 -0.63
CA VAL A 97 -22.58 2.40 -1.35
C VAL A 97 -23.26 1.67 -2.50
N ARG A 98 -22.51 0.89 -3.29
CA ARG A 98 -23.07 0.18 -4.44
C ARG A 98 -24.05 -0.93 -4.09
N ARG A 99 -23.93 -1.55 -2.90
CA ARG A 99 -24.95 -2.48 -2.36
C ARG A 99 -26.33 -1.86 -2.18
N LYS A 100 -26.46 -0.52 -2.19
CA LYS A 100 -27.74 0.19 -2.11
C LYS A 100 -28.45 0.32 -3.47
N ARG A 101 -27.80 -0.08 -4.57
CA ARG A 101 -28.41 -0.10 -5.90
C ARG A 101 -29.47 -1.19 -5.99
N THR A 102 -30.47 -0.94 -6.83
CA THR A 102 -31.37 -2.00 -7.27
C THR A 102 -30.65 -2.80 -8.36
N HIS A 103 -30.46 -4.10 -8.14
CA HIS A 103 -29.81 -4.98 -9.10
C HIS A 103 -30.72 -5.20 -10.32
N VAL A 104 -30.32 -4.64 -11.46
CA VAL A 104 -31.04 -4.77 -12.74
C VAL A 104 -30.29 -5.67 -13.71
N ASP A 105 -28.97 -5.78 -13.57
CA ASP A 105 -28.10 -6.51 -14.49
C ASP A 105 -27.24 -7.54 -13.74
N SER A 106 -26.99 -8.67 -14.39
CA SER A 106 -26.20 -9.79 -13.85
C SER A 106 -24.69 -9.59 -14.00
N ASN A 107 -24.24 -8.62 -14.81
CA ASN A 107 -22.82 -8.36 -15.07
C ASN A 107 -22.46 -6.88 -14.86
N ASP A 108 -22.32 -6.47 -13.59
CA ASP A 108 -21.95 -5.10 -13.25
C ASP A 108 -20.44 -4.88 -13.43
N ARG A 109 -20.07 -4.17 -14.49
CA ARG A 109 -18.67 -3.88 -14.83
C ARG A 109 -17.96 -3.05 -13.76
N VAL A 110 -18.67 -2.14 -13.08
CA VAL A 110 -18.08 -1.30 -12.03
C VAL A 110 -17.76 -2.16 -10.81
N ASP A 111 -18.63 -3.09 -10.43
CA ASP A 111 -18.32 -4.07 -9.38
C ASP A 111 -17.11 -4.93 -9.76
N GLY A 112 -17.03 -5.39 -11.02
CA GLY A 112 -15.87 -6.14 -11.51
C GLY A 112 -14.56 -5.36 -11.43
N ALA A 113 -14.57 -4.07 -11.80
CA ALA A 113 -13.41 -3.20 -11.68
C ALA A 113 -13.02 -2.96 -10.21
N LEU A 114 -13.99 -2.73 -9.33
CA LEU A 114 -13.74 -2.54 -7.89
C LEU A 114 -13.16 -3.79 -7.23
N HIS A 115 -13.57 -5.00 -7.66
CA HIS A 115 -12.98 -6.25 -7.16
C HIS A 115 -11.51 -6.39 -7.56
N LYS A 116 -11.18 -6.07 -8.82
CA LYS A 116 -9.77 -6.06 -9.28
C LYS A 116 -8.92 -5.06 -8.53
N GLU A 117 -9.45 -3.86 -8.29
CA GLU A 117 -8.79 -2.84 -7.46
C GLU A 117 -8.55 -3.38 -6.03
N LYS A 118 -9.57 -4.01 -5.42
CA LYS A 118 -9.45 -4.61 -4.08
C LYS A 118 -8.35 -5.66 -4.01
N ASP A 119 -8.32 -6.59 -4.96
CA ASP A 119 -7.33 -7.67 -5.01
C ASP A 119 -5.91 -7.10 -5.17
N THR A 120 -5.77 -6.09 -6.04
CA THR A 120 -4.49 -5.40 -6.26
C THR A 120 -4.01 -4.67 -5.00
N VAL A 121 -4.88 -3.91 -4.34
CA VAL A 121 -4.55 -3.22 -3.08
C VAL A 121 -4.19 -4.22 -1.98
N ALA A 122 -4.91 -5.33 -1.86
CA ALA A 122 -4.61 -6.36 -0.87
C ALA A 122 -3.22 -7.01 -1.09
N GLU A 123 -2.87 -7.28 -2.34
CA GLU A 123 -1.55 -7.83 -2.70
C GLU A 123 -0.44 -6.80 -2.43
N CYS A 124 -0.64 -5.51 -2.73
CA CYS A 124 0.30 -4.46 -2.38
C CYS A 124 0.52 -4.36 -0.86
N ILE A 125 -0.55 -4.41 -0.06
CA ILE A 125 -0.46 -4.41 1.41
C ILE A 125 0.38 -5.60 1.90
N LYS A 126 0.18 -6.78 1.32
CA LYS A 126 0.95 -7.98 1.68
C LYS A 126 2.43 -7.80 1.38
N GLN A 127 2.78 -7.33 0.17
CA GLN A 127 4.17 -7.07 -0.21
C GLN A 127 4.84 -6.02 0.70
N MET A 128 4.13 -4.96 1.08
CA MET A 128 4.65 -3.95 2.02
C MET A 128 4.95 -4.56 3.40
N LYS A 129 4.07 -5.45 3.91
CA LYS A 129 4.31 -6.17 5.17
C LYS A 129 5.53 -7.09 5.10
N GLU A 130 5.74 -7.76 3.96
CA GLU A 130 6.94 -8.58 3.74
C GLU A 130 8.21 -7.73 3.76
N PHE A 131 8.21 -6.57 3.08
CA PHE A 131 9.32 -5.61 3.15
C PHE A 131 9.55 -5.10 4.57
N ASN A 132 8.50 -4.85 5.33
CA ASN A 132 8.61 -4.41 6.71
C ASN A 132 9.42 -5.39 7.55
N GLY A 133 9.07 -6.68 7.51
CA GLY A 133 9.80 -7.72 8.25
C GLY A 133 11.23 -7.92 7.75
N ILE A 134 11.49 -7.74 6.44
CA ILE A 134 12.86 -7.77 5.89
C ILE A 134 13.71 -6.63 6.47
N ILE A 135 13.14 -5.42 6.57
CA ILE A 135 13.86 -4.25 7.09
C ILE A 135 14.10 -4.37 8.60
N GLU A 136 13.10 -4.77 9.38
CA GLU A 136 13.22 -4.99 10.83
C GLU A 136 14.37 -5.95 11.14
N LYS A 137 14.40 -7.11 10.46
CA LYS A 137 15.48 -8.08 10.61
C LYS A 137 16.84 -7.52 10.18
N GLN A 138 16.90 -6.70 9.15
CA GLN A 138 18.16 -6.08 8.74
C GLN A 138 18.65 -5.05 9.78
N MET A 139 17.75 -4.31 10.41
CA MET A 139 18.10 -3.37 11.50
C MET A 139 18.66 -4.11 12.71
N GLU A 140 18.13 -5.29 13.07
CA GLU A 140 18.70 -6.15 14.13
C GLU A 140 20.14 -6.59 13.80
N ILE A 141 20.38 -7.04 12.56
CA ILE A 141 21.73 -7.44 12.09
C ILE A 141 22.71 -6.26 12.15
N ASN A 142 22.25 -5.06 11.81
CA ASN A 142 23.08 -3.86 11.86
C ASN A 142 23.42 -3.48 13.31
N GLU A 143 22.47 -3.60 14.24
CA GLU A 143 22.72 -3.33 15.65
C GLU A 143 23.70 -4.36 16.26
N GLU A 144 23.59 -5.64 15.89
CA GLU A 144 24.57 -6.66 16.26
C GLU A 144 25.97 -6.33 15.72
N SER A 145 26.06 -5.94 14.44
CA SER A 145 27.31 -5.55 13.79
C SER A 145 27.97 -4.36 14.48
N LYS A 146 27.18 -3.33 14.80
CA LYS A 146 27.61 -2.15 15.54
C LYS A 146 28.14 -2.52 16.92
N ASN A 147 27.42 -3.34 17.68
CA ASN A 147 27.82 -3.76 19.02
C ASN A 147 29.15 -4.54 19.01
N ARG A 148 29.38 -5.39 18.00
CA ARG A 148 30.67 -6.07 17.81
C ARG A 148 31.80 -5.10 17.54
N LEU A 149 31.61 -4.14 16.64
CA LEU A 149 32.61 -3.12 16.31
C LEU A 149 32.94 -2.24 17.53
N VAL A 150 31.92 -1.75 18.24
CA VAL A 150 32.11 -0.90 19.43
C VAL A 150 32.86 -1.65 20.53
N ARG A 151 32.55 -2.94 20.73
CA ARG A 151 33.28 -3.78 21.70
C ARG A 151 34.75 -3.93 21.30
N ASP A 152 35.02 -4.28 20.04
CA ASP A 152 36.39 -4.44 19.54
C ASP A 152 37.18 -3.12 19.64
N PHE A 153 36.57 -2.00 19.26
CA PHE A 153 37.15 -0.66 19.41
C PHE A 153 37.52 -0.37 20.87
N THR A 154 36.59 -0.59 21.81
CA THR A 154 36.81 -0.32 23.24
C THR A 154 37.97 -1.14 23.78
N LEU A 155 38.01 -2.45 23.48
CA LEU A 155 39.10 -3.33 23.89
C LEU A 155 40.45 -2.87 23.32
N LYS A 156 40.48 -2.41 22.06
CA LYS A 156 41.72 -1.88 21.47
C LYS A 156 42.13 -0.56 22.11
N GLN A 157 41.20 0.33 22.46
CA GLN A 157 41.54 1.57 23.17
C GLN A 157 42.15 1.31 24.56
N GLU A 158 41.61 0.35 25.29
CA GLU A 158 42.20 -0.11 26.56
C GLU A 158 43.61 -0.68 26.35
N ALA A 159 43.79 -1.54 25.35
CA ALA A 159 45.10 -2.09 25.00
C ALA A 159 46.11 -1.01 24.60
N VAL A 160 45.69 0.01 23.82
CA VAL A 160 46.54 1.16 23.48
C VAL A 160 47.04 1.85 24.74
N ASN A 161 46.17 2.08 25.73
CA ASN A 161 46.55 2.74 26.99
C ASN A 161 47.53 1.90 27.82
N LEU A 162 47.30 0.58 27.89
CA LEU A 162 48.18 -0.34 28.61
C LEU A 162 49.56 -0.44 27.94
N ASP A 163 49.61 -0.60 26.63
CA ASP A 163 50.87 -0.77 25.88
C ASP A 163 51.69 0.52 25.84
N HIS A 164 51.06 1.71 25.77
CA HIS A 164 51.79 2.97 25.96
C HIS A 164 52.43 3.07 27.35
N LYS A 165 51.69 2.70 28.40
CA LYS A 165 52.23 2.70 29.77
C LYS A 165 53.40 1.73 29.87
N ALA A 166 53.26 0.52 29.33
CA ALA A 166 54.31 -0.50 29.30
C ALA A 166 55.57 -0.01 28.57
N ALA A 167 55.42 0.63 27.40
CA ALA A 167 56.53 1.22 26.66
C ALA A 167 57.23 2.35 27.44
N ALA A 168 56.49 3.11 28.27
CA ALA A 168 57.05 4.19 29.08
C ALA A 168 57.83 3.71 30.32
N LEU A 169 57.55 2.51 30.85
CA LEU A 169 58.21 1.98 32.05
C LEU A 169 59.74 1.88 31.92
N GLY A 170 60.25 1.62 30.70
CA GLY A 170 61.69 1.53 30.43
C GLY A 170 62.41 2.89 30.39
N ILE A 171 61.67 4.00 30.37
CA ILE A 171 62.19 5.36 30.18
C ILE A 171 62.04 6.17 31.48
N GLU A 172 60.98 5.91 32.25
CA GLU A 172 60.66 6.70 33.45
C GLU A 172 61.50 6.29 34.67
N HIS A 173 62.28 7.25 35.19
CA HIS A 173 63.20 7.09 36.34
C HIS A 173 62.55 6.62 37.65
N ARG A 174 61.21 6.69 37.75
CA ARG A 174 60.46 6.25 38.93
C ARG A 174 60.35 4.72 39.02
N TYR A 175 60.40 4.02 37.90
CA TYR A 175 60.29 2.55 37.83
C TYR A 175 61.64 1.83 37.79
N THR A 176 62.75 2.59 37.76
CA THR A 176 64.12 2.06 37.78
C THR A 176 64.76 2.09 39.17
N LYS A 177 64.03 2.55 40.20
CA LYS A 177 64.52 2.55 41.59
C LYS A 177 64.54 1.14 42.14
N ARG A 178 65.74 0.67 42.52
CA ARG A 178 65.91 -0.58 43.28
C ARG A 178 65.50 -0.36 44.73
N SER A 179 64.86 -1.36 45.34
CA SER A 179 64.75 -1.45 46.80
C SER A 179 66.17 -1.40 47.41
N PRO A 180 66.39 -0.71 48.55
CA PRO A 180 67.71 -0.65 49.21
C PRO A 180 68.34 -2.02 49.48
N ASN A 181 67.53 -3.07 49.60
CA ASN A 181 67.96 -4.44 49.88
C ASN A 181 68.15 -5.30 48.62
N GLY A 182 67.90 -4.75 47.43
CA GLY A 182 67.94 -5.51 46.16
C GLY A 182 66.75 -6.43 45.92
N ASP A 183 65.80 -6.48 46.84
CA ASP A 183 64.57 -7.26 46.70
C ASP A 183 63.71 -6.71 45.55
N LEU A 184 63.39 -7.59 44.60
CA LEU A 184 62.40 -7.32 43.56
C LEU A 184 61.01 -7.56 44.16
N GLU A 185 60.15 -6.55 44.18
CA GLU A 185 58.71 -6.75 44.43
C GLU A 185 58.13 -7.53 43.24
N TYR A 186 58.22 -8.85 43.29
CA TYR A 186 57.66 -9.75 42.30
C TYR A 186 56.23 -10.10 42.69
N ARG A 187 55.25 -9.60 41.92
CA ARG A 187 53.91 -10.18 41.93
C ARG A 187 53.93 -11.39 41.01
N GLU A 188 53.68 -12.57 41.56
CA GLU A 188 53.50 -13.82 40.81
C GLU A 188 52.20 -13.74 40.00
N ALA A 189 52.24 -13.01 38.90
CA ALA A 189 51.10 -12.79 38.02
C ALA A 189 51.51 -13.04 36.56
N ALA A 190 52.28 -14.10 36.32
CA ALA A 190 52.47 -14.60 34.97
C ALA A 190 51.13 -15.14 34.46
N VAL A 191 50.49 -14.42 33.54
CA VAL A 191 49.32 -14.92 32.83
C VAL A 191 49.79 -16.12 32.00
N PRO A 192 49.19 -17.32 32.14
CA PRO A 192 49.57 -18.48 31.35
C PRO A 192 49.49 -18.17 29.86
N LEU A 193 50.50 -18.57 29.07
CA LEU A 193 50.53 -18.33 27.62
C LEU A 193 49.27 -18.85 26.91
N GLN A 194 48.67 -19.93 27.40
CA GLN A 194 47.41 -20.49 26.84
C GLN A 194 46.20 -19.57 27.00
N ARG A 195 46.27 -18.52 27.84
CA ARG A 195 45.21 -17.49 27.95
C ARG A 195 45.41 -16.31 26.99
N MET A 196 46.52 -16.26 26.27
CA MET A 196 46.83 -15.19 25.32
C MET A 196 46.36 -15.60 23.92
N SER A 197 45.73 -14.67 23.19
CA SER A 197 45.41 -14.88 21.78
C SER A 197 46.66 -14.79 20.92
N GLU A 198 46.71 -15.56 19.84
CA GLU A 198 47.78 -15.42 18.86
C GLU A 198 47.60 -14.14 18.04
N TYR A 199 48.70 -13.58 17.52
CA TYR A 199 48.65 -12.34 16.73
C TYR A 199 47.72 -12.46 15.52
N GLN A 200 47.76 -13.62 14.86
CA GLN A 200 46.94 -13.91 13.69
C GLN A 200 45.44 -13.90 14.04
N GLU A 201 45.05 -14.57 15.14
CA GLU A 201 43.67 -14.58 15.61
C GLU A 201 43.16 -13.18 15.97
N TRP A 202 44.02 -12.34 16.55
CA TRP A 202 43.70 -10.94 16.86
C TRP A 202 43.40 -10.10 15.60
N VAL A 203 44.19 -10.28 14.54
CA VAL A 203 43.94 -9.63 13.24
C VAL A 203 42.65 -10.16 12.63
N GLU A 204 42.47 -11.48 12.61
CA GLU A 204 41.31 -12.13 12.01
C GLU A 204 40.00 -11.76 12.68
N ASN A 205 39.97 -11.63 14.01
CA ASN A 205 38.80 -11.15 14.74
C ASN A 205 38.34 -9.76 14.23
N THR A 206 39.29 -8.85 14.06
CA THR A 206 39.00 -7.50 13.58
C THR A 206 38.53 -7.51 12.14
N ALA A 207 39.24 -8.24 11.28
CA ALA A 207 38.89 -8.39 9.87
C ALA A 207 37.49 -9.04 9.69
N PHE A 208 37.14 -10.00 10.53
CA PHE A 208 35.82 -10.61 10.56
C PHE A 208 34.73 -9.59 10.89
N ASN A 209 34.92 -8.79 11.95
CA ASN A 209 33.96 -7.76 12.36
C ASN A 209 33.73 -6.72 11.26
N LEU A 210 34.82 -6.22 10.65
CA LEU A 210 34.75 -5.26 9.54
C LEU A 210 34.02 -5.85 8.33
N ASN A 211 34.36 -7.07 7.91
CA ASN A 211 33.72 -7.75 6.78
C ASN A 211 32.24 -8.05 7.04
N HIS A 212 31.88 -8.37 8.29
CA HIS A 212 30.50 -8.61 8.67
C HIS A 212 29.67 -7.32 8.52
N SER A 213 30.18 -6.20 9.02
CA SER A 213 29.54 -4.87 8.87
C SER A 213 29.45 -4.42 7.41
N ALA A 214 30.52 -4.55 6.62
CA ALA A 214 30.52 -4.20 5.20
C ALA A 214 29.47 -5.00 4.40
N LYS A 215 29.27 -6.29 4.74
CA LYS A 215 28.21 -7.12 4.17
C LYS A 215 26.82 -6.64 4.59
N ALA A 216 26.64 -6.25 5.85
CA ALA A 216 25.37 -5.71 6.35
C ALA A 216 25.00 -4.40 5.62
N ARG A 217 25.94 -3.47 5.48
CA ARG A 217 25.79 -2.22 4.69
C ARG A 217 25.38 -2.49 3.25
N THR A 218 26.10 -3.39 2.58
CA THR A 218 25.77 -3.79 1.20
C THR A 218 24.35 -4.36 1.08
N ARG A 219 23.89 -5.14 2.06
CA ARG A 219 22.52 -5.66 2.11
C ARG A 219 21.50 -4.55 2.33
N CYS A 220 21.76 -3.57 3.20
CA CYS A 220 20.90 -2.41 3.42
C CYS A 220 20.62 -1.67 2.11
N ARG A 221 21.67 -1.30 1.38
CA ARG A 221 21.54 -0.59 0.08
C ARG A 221 20.72 -1.40 -0.93
N LYS A 222 20.93 -2.72 -0.99
CA LYS A 222 20.14 -3.61 -1.87
C LYS A 222 18.67 -3.72 -1.44
N ILE A 223 18.38 -3.71 -0.14
CA ILE A 223 16.99 -3.72 0.37
C ILE A 223 16.32 -2.39 0.01
N ILE A 224 16.97 -1.27 0.28
CA ILE A 224 16.47 0.07 -0.04
C ILE A 224 16.19 0.21 -1.54
N GLN A 225 17.13 -0.17 -2.41
CA GLN A 225 16.94 -0.09 -3.85
C GLN A 225 15.74 -0.91 -4.35
N ARG A 226 15.57 -2.13 -3.80
CA ARG A 226 14.41 -2.98 -4.13
C ARG A 226 13.11 -2.37 -3.62
N LEU A 227 13.10 -1.87 -2.38
CA LEU A 227 11.94 -1.21 -1.79
C LEU A 227 11.49 -0.01 -2.62
N VAL A 228 12.41 0.87 -3.03
CA VAL A 228 12.08 2.06 -3.83
C VAL A 228 11.44 1.67 -5.16
N ASN A 229 11.99 0.66 -5.84
CA ASN A 229 11.43 0.20 -7.11
C ASN A 229 10.05 -0.44 -6.89
N SER A 230 9.92 -1.36 -5.92
CA SER A 230 8.66 -2.05 -5.63
C SER A 230 7.55 -1.09 -5.17
N THR A 231 7.85 -0.13 -4.30
CA THR A 231 6.85 0.88 -3.84
C THR A 231 6.36 1.76 -4.99
N ARG A 232 7.25 2.14 -5.92
CA ARG A 232 6.85 2.86 -7.14
C ARG A 232 5.94 2.01 -8.02
N ASP A 233 6.34 0.77 -8.30
CA ASP A 233 5.58 -0.12 -9.18
C ASP A 233 4.21 -0.47 -8.57
N MET A 234 4.14 -0.71 -7.26
CA MET A 234 2.87 -0.88 -6.52
C MET A 234 1.97 0.35 -6.59
N ALA A 235 2.53 1.56 -6.41
CA ALA A 235 1.77 2.80 -6.51
C ALA A 235 1.16 2.98 -7.92
N GLN A 236 1.94 2.69 -8.96
CA GLN A 236 1.49 2.74 -10.34
C GLN A 236 0.37 1.73 -10.62
N LEU A 237 0.52 0.47 -10.15
CA LEU A 237 -0.50 -0.57 -10.30
C LEU A 237 -1.83 -0.17 -9.63
N MET A 238 -1.77 0.26 -8.36
CA MET A 238 -2.96 0.70 -7.63
C MET A 238 -3.63 1.90 -8.32
N ARG A 239 -2.84 2.84 -8.87
CA ARG A 239 -3.41 3.98 -9.59
C ARG A 239 -4.04 3.58 -10.92
N GLN A 240 -3.44 2.62 -11.63
CA GLN A 240 -3.96 2.10 -12.89
C GLN A 240 -5.33 1.44 -12.70
N GLU A 241 -5.48 0.61 -11.66
CA GLU A 241 -6.79 0.03 -11.32
C GLU A 241 -7.80 1.10 -10.88
N ALA A 242 -7.36 2.11 -10.14
CA ALA A 242 -8.21 3.21 -9.75
C ALA A 242 -8.76 4.01 -10.96
N ILE A 243 -7.91 4.28 -11.95
CA ILE A 243 -8.32 4.91 -13.20
C ILE A 243 -9.30 4.01 -13.99
N ASN A 244 -9.08 2.70 -13.98
CA ASN A 244 -9.97 1.75 -14.64
C ASN A 244 -11.38 1.74 -14.01
N VAL A 245 -11.46 1.78 -12.68
CA VAL A 245 -12.74 1.95 -11.96
C VAL A 245 -13.40 3.28 -12.33
N ASP A 246 -12.65 4.38 -12.34
CA ASP A 246 -13.19 5.70 -12.65
C ASP A 246 -13.73 5.78 -14.09
N ASN A 247 -13.05 5.16 -15.05
CA ASN A 247 -13.53 5.09 -16.44
C ASN A 247 -14.78 4.23 -16.57
N THR A 248 -14.78 3.05 -15.94
CA THR A 248 -15.96 2.16 -15.95
C THR A 248 -17.16 2.82 -15.27
N LEU A 249 -16.92 3.61 -14.22
CA LEU A 249 -17.95 4.40 -13.56
C LEU A 249 -18.51 5.52 -14.46
N LYS A 250 -17.64 6.24 -15.17
CA LYS A 250 -18.07 7.26 -16.14
C LYS A 250 -18.97 6.65 -17.22
N ASP A 251 -18.61 5.48 -17.74
CA ASP A 251 -19.44 4.75 -18.72
C ASP A 251 -20.78 4.30 -18.11
N SER A 252 -20.77 3.79 -16.88
CA SER A 252 -22.00 3.43 -16.15
C SER A 252 -22.95 4.62 -15.99
N ILE A 253 -22.43 5.77 -15.54
CA ILE A 253 -23.19 7.01 -15.38
C ILE A 253 -23.77 7.46 -16.71
N LYS A 254 -22.98 7.42 -17.80
CA LYS A 254 -23.43 7.78 -19.13
C LYS A 254 -24.60 6.88 -19.57
N ASN A 255 -24.45 5.56 -19.42
CA ASN A 255 -25.50 4.60 -19.78
C ASN A 255 -26.79 4.82 -18.98
N TRP A 256 -26.69 5.04 -17.66
CA TRP A 256 -27.84 5.35 -16.82
C TRP A 256 -28.52 6.66 -17.23
N THR A 257 -27.75 7.67 -17.62
CA THR A 257 -28.28 8.95 -18.10
C THR A 257 -29.05 8.76 -19.42
N GLU A 258 -28.48 8.04 -20.37
CA GLU A 258 -29.12 7.74 -21.66
C GLU A 258 -30.41 6.92 -21.47
N TRP A 259 -30.38 5.93 -20.57
CA TRP A 259 -31.57 5.13 -20.24
C TRP A 259 -32.66 5.95 -19.56
N ARG A 260 -32.29 6.83 -18.62
CA ARG A 260 -33.24 7.75 -17.98
C ARG A 260 -33.94 8.61 -19.02
N ASP A 261 -33.17 9.25 -19.91
CA ASP A 261 -33.70 10.16 -20.91
C ASP A 261 -34.60 9.43 -21.91
N ALA A 262 -34.22 8.20 -22.31
CA ALA A 262 -35.04 7.34 -23.16
C ALA A 262 -36.36 6.93 -22.48
N ILE A 263 -36.34 6.57 -21.20
CA ILE A 263 -37.55 6.21 -20.44
C ILE A 263 -38.45 7.44 -20.24
N GLN A 264 -37.88 8.61 -19.95
CA GLN A 264 -38.63 9.86 -19.83
C GLN A 264 -39.32 10.23 -21.15
N ALA A 265 -38.63 10.07 -22.29
CA ALA A 265 -39.23 10.27 -23.62
C ALA A 265 -40.37 9.29 -23.90
N GLN A 266 -40.21 8.01 -23.56
CA GLN A 266 -41.27 6.99 -23.68
C GLN A 266 -42.47 7.32 -22.79
N LEU A 267 -42.23 7.76 -21.56
CA LEU A 267 -43.29 8.16 -20.62
C LEU A 267 -44.09 9.34 -21.18
N ALA A 268 -43.40 10.38 -21.67
CA ALA A 268 -44.04 11.54 -22.28
C ALA A 268 -44.85 11.18 -23.55
N ALA A 269 -44.35 10.24 -24.37
CA ALA A 269 -45.10 9.72 -25.52
C ALA A 269 -46.36 8.97 -25.05
N LYS A 270 -46.23 8.12 -24.02
CA LYS A 270 -47.36 7.37 -23.46
C LYS A 270 -48.42 8.28 -22.86
N GLU A 271 -48.03 9.36 -22.19
CA GLU A 271 -48.96 10.38 -21.69
C GLU A 271 -49.73 11.09 -22.81
N LYS A 272 -49.09 11.34 -23.96
CA LYS A 272 -49.77 11.89 -25.14
C LYS A 272 -50.77 10.90 -25.71
N GLU A 273 -50.41 9.62 -25.85
CA GLU A 273 -51.33 8.55 -26.28
C GLU A 273 -52.54 8.45 -25.35
N MET A 274 -52.31 8.50 -24.03
CA MET A 274 -53.38 8.49 -23.03
C MET A 274 -54.33 9.68 -23.17
N LYS A 275 -53.82 10.89 -23.40
CA LYS A 275 -54.65 12.09 -23.65
C LYS A 275 -55.49 11.95 -24.92
N ILE A 276 -54.94 11.38 -25.99
CA ILE A 276 -55.68 11.13 -27.24
C ILE A 276 -56.79 10.10 -26.98
N ALA A 277 -56.50 9.02 -26.25
CA ALA A 277 -57.49 8.01 -25.90
C ALA A 277 -58.60 8.57 -25.00
N ASP A 278 -58.26 9.42 -24.02
CA ASP A 278 -59.23 10.12 -23.16
C ASP A 278 -60.13 11.06 -23.98
N GLY A 279 -59.56 11.78 -24.96
CA GLY A 279 -60.32 12.60 -25.92
C GLY A 279 -61.28 11.78 -26.78
N ALA A 280 -60.84 10.66 -27.33
CA ALA A 280 -61.68 9.75 -28.12
C ALA A 280 -62.82 9.14 -27.28
N ILE A 281 -62.56 8.80 -26.02
CA ILE A 281 -63.59 8.32 -25.08
C ILE A 281 -64.65 9.42 -24.87
N HIS A 282 -64.24 10.66 -24.61
CA HIS A 282 -65.15 11.78 -24.44
C HIS A 282 -65.98 12.06 -25.71
N GLU A 283 -65.37 12.00 -26.89
CA GLU A 283 -66.07 12.20 -28.16
C GLU A 283 -67.13 11.13 -28.40
N ILE A 284 -66.80 9.84 -28.19
CA ILE A 284 -67.75 8.73 -28.32
C ILE A 284 -68.91 8.88 -27.30
N GLN A 285 -68.60 9.23 -26.05
CA GLN A 285 -69.62 9.47 -25.03
C GLN A 285 -70.55 10.64 -25.40
N PHE A 286 -70.00 11.71 -25.95
CA PHE A 286 -70.79 12.84 -26.44
C PHE A 286 -71.67 12.42 -27.62
N SER A 287 -71.14 11.69 -28.60
CA SER A 287 -71.91 11.17 -29.74
C SER A 287 -73.05 10.24 -29.30
N LEU A 288 -72.82 9.36 -28.32
CA LEU A 288 -73.88 8.52 -27.73
C LEU A 288 -75.01 9.38 -27.11
N LYS A 289 -74.65 10.45 -26.39
CA LYS A 289 -75.63 11.37 -25.80
C LYS A 289 -76.45 12.10 -26.88
N VAL A 290 -75.77 12.58 -27.93
CA VAL A 290 -76.42 13.29 -29.05
C VAL A 290 -77.33 12.35 -29.84
N ASN A 291 -76.87 11.14 -30.18
CA ASN A 291 -77.66 10.15 -30.93
C ASN A 291 -78.84 9.56 -30.13
N GLY A 292 -78.78 9.61 -28.80
CA GLY A 292 -79.88 9.20 -27.93
C GLY A 292 -81.17 10.00 -28.15
N SER A 293 -81.07 11.31 -28.41
CA SER A 293 -82.24 12.17 -28.62
C SER A 293 -83.01 11.84 -29.91
N PRO A 294 -82.38 11.77 -31.10
CA PRO A 294 -83.04 11.29 -32.32
C PRO A 294 -83.62 9.88 -32.17
N LEU A 295 -82.91 8.95 -31.51
CA LEU A 295 -83.41 7.59 -31.28
C LEU A 295 -84.68 7.60 -30.42
N GLN A 296 -84.72 8.42 -29.37
CA GLN A 296 -85.92 8.58 -28.53
C GLN A 296 -87.09 9.14 -29.34
N VAL A 297 -86.87 10.15 -30.18
CA VAL A 297 -87.92 10.71 -31.05
C VAL A 297 -88.44 9.65 -32.02
N ALA A 298 -87.56 8.88 -32.67
CA ALA A 298 -87.96 7.80 -33.57
C ALA A 298 -88.76 6.71 -32.84
N LEU A 299 -88.38 6.33 -31.61
CA LEU A 299 -89.13 5.39 -30.77
C LEU A 299 -90.51 5.91 -30.37
N MET A 300 -90.59 7.19 -29.98
CA MET A 300 -91.87 7.84 -29.66
C MET A 300 -92.78 7.92 -30.88
N ARG A 301 -92.25 8.31 -32.05
CA ARG A 301 -92.98 8.29 -33.33
C ARG A 301 -93.51 6.90 -33.64
N GLN A 302 -92.68 5.86 -33.47
CA GLN A 302 -93.08 4.48 -33.74
C GLN A 302 -94.20 4.02 -32.80
N THR A 303 -94.12 4.40 -31.53
CA THR A 303 -95.15 4.11 -30.53
C THR A 303 -96.47 4.78 -30.90
N GLN A 304 -96.44 6.08 -31.24
CA GLN A 304 -97.63 6.82 -31.66
C GLN A 304 -98.28 6.21 -32.90
N ARG A 305 -97.47 5.83 -33.89
CA ARG A 305 -97.96 5.19 -35.12
C ARG A 305 -98.50 3.78 -34.88
N GLY A 306 -98.05 3.09 -33.84
CA GLY A 306 -98.57 1.78 -33.43
C GLY A 306 -99.97 1.83 -32.80
N MET A 307 -100.45 3.01 -32.38
CA MET A 307 -101.79 3.18 -31.80
C MET A 307 -102.91 3.40 -32.84
N ARG A 308 -102.59 3.37 -34.14
CA ARG A 308 -103.58 3.57 -35.21
C ARG A 308 -104.59 2.39 -35.23
N PRO A 309 -105.90 2.63 -35.25
CA PRO A 309 -106.90 1.57 -35.16
C PRO A 309 -107.16 0.89 -36.50
N GLY A 310 -107.39 -0.43 -36.48
CA GLY A 310 -107.88 -1.19 -37.63
C GLY A 310 -107.00 -1.07 -38.89
N ILE A 311 -107.62 -0.73 -40.02
CA ILE A 311 -106.94 -0.62 -41.33
C ILE A 311 -105.93 0.55 -41.41
N GLU A 312 -106.06 1.56 -40.53
CA GLU A 312 -105.14 2.69 -40.46
C GLU A 312 -103.76 2.33 -39.87
N LEU A 313 -103.62 1.12 -39.29
CA LEU A 313 -102.32 0.51 -38.95
C LEU A 313 -101.60 0.03 -40.23
N CYS A 314 -101.44 0.95 -41.16
CA CYS A 314 -100.91 0.68 -42.48
C CYS A 314 -99.38 0.67 -42.45
N ASN A 315 -98.81 -0.34 -43.12
CA ASN A 315 -97.38 -0.45 -43.39
C ASN A 315 -97.03 0.36 -44.65
N ASP A 316 -97.12 1.69 -44.50
CA ASP A 316 -96.90 2.64 -45.59
C ASP A 316 -95.42 3.06 -45.74
N LYS A 317 -95.15 3.92 -46.72
CA LYS A 317 -93.80 4.46 -46.98
C LYS A 317 -93.20 5.16 -45.76
N ALA A 318 -93.99 5.90 -45.00
CA ALA A 318 -93.53 6.55 -43.79
C ALA A 318 -93.18 5.52 -42.70
N GLN A 319 -93.85 4.36 -42.67
CA GLN A 319 -93.62 3.30 -41.68
C GLN A 319 -92.31 2.58 -41.99
N HIS A 320 -92.05 2.31 -43.27
CA HIS A 320 -90.77 1.80 -43.74
C HIS A 320 -89.61 2.77 -43.44
N ALA A 321 -89.79 4.07 -43.69
CA ALA A 321 -88.77 5.08 -43.41
C ALA A 321 -88.43 5.17 -41.92
N LEU A 322 -89.44 5.16 -41.05
CA LEU A 322 -89.27 5.19 -39.59
C LEU A 322 -88.58 3.92 -39.06
N GLN A 323 -88.93 2.75 -39.62
CA GLN A 323 -88.27 1.50 -39.26
C GLN A 323 -86.79 1.49 -39.68
N ALA A 324 -86.47 2.02 -40.86
CA ALA A 324 -85.09 2.15 -41.32
C ALA A 324 -84.28 3.14 -40.45
N GLU A 325 -84.86 4.30 -40.11
CA GLU A 325 -84.28 5.27 -39.17
C GLU A 325 -83.98 4.62 -37.81
N LEU A 326 -84.95 3.90 -37.23
CA LEU A 326 -84.78 3.19 -35.97
C LEU A 326 -83.68 2.14 -36.03
N ASN A 327 -83.64 1.32 -37.07
CA ASN A 327 -82.62 0.28 -37.23
C ASN A 327 -81.22 0.91 -37.35
N ASN A 328 -81.08 1.96 -38.15
CA ASN A 328 -79.81 2.66 -38.31
C ASN A 328 -79.34 3.32 -37.01
N LEU A 329 -80.23 4.02 -36.30
CA LEU A 329 -79.89 4.66 -35.01
C LEU A 329 -79.52 3.63 -33.95
N LYS A 330 -80.27 2.52 -33.83
CA LYS A 330 -79.94 1.42 -32.90
C LYS A 330 -78.59 0.78 -33.22
N ASN A 331 -78.32 0.50 -34.49
CA ASN A 331 -77.04 -0.07 -34.92
C ASN A 331 -75.87 0.88 -34.63
N SER A 332 -76.04 2.18 -34.88
CA SER A 332 -75.05 3.20 -34.54
C SER A 332 -74.79 3.29 -33.04
N MET A 333 -75.82 3.22 -32.20
CA MET A 333 -75.66 3.22 -30.73
C MET A 333 -74.87 1.99 -30.26
N VAL A 334 -75.23 0.79 -30.71
CA VAL A 334 -74.52 -0.45 -30.35
C VAL A 334 -73.05 -0.41 -30.82
N SER A 335 -72.80 0.11 -32.02
CA SER A 335 -71.45 0.28 -32.55
C SER A 335 -70.61 1.25 -31.70
N LEU A 336 -71.19 2.40 -31.33
CA LEU A 336 -70.53 3.40 -30.47
C LEU A 336 -70.28 2.87 -29.06
N ASP A 337 -71.22 2.14 -28.46
CA ASP A 337 -71.03 1.51 -27.14
C ASP A 337 -69.90 0.46 -27.17
N LEU A 338 -69.86 -0.38 -28.20
CA LEU A 338 -68.78 -1.35 -28.36
C LEU A 338 -67.42 -0.65 -28.52
N GLN A 339 -67.37 0.42 -29.30
CA GLN A 339 -66.15 1.20 -29.50
C GLN A 339 -65.73 1.93 -28.21
N LEU A 340 -66.68 2.40 -27.41
CA LEU A 340 -66.41 3.00 -26.11
C LEU A 340 -65.73 2.00 -25.16
N GLU A 341 -66.26 0.78 -25.05
CA GLU A 341 -65.68 -0.24 -24.19
C GLU A 341 -64.27 -0.66 -24.67
N ARG A 342 -64.06 -0.79 -25.99
CA ARG A 342 -62.73 -1.04 -26.56
C ARG A 342 -61.73 0.09 -26.25
N SER A 343 -62.16 1.35 -26.39
CA SER A 343 -61.33 2.52 -26.08
C SER A 343 -60.98 2.59 -24.59
N LYS A 344 -61.94 2.33 -23.69
CA LYS A 344 -61.70 2.27 -22.23
C LYS A 344 -60.72 1.17 -21.86
N GLU A 345 -60.86 -0.02 -22.43
CA GLU A 345 -59.96 -1.15 -22.19
C GLU A 345 -58.53 -0.83 -22.67
N SER A 346 -58.39 -0.27 -23.87
CA SER A 346 -57.11 0.23 -24.40
C SER A 346 -56.47 1.27 -23.46
N ARG A 347 -57.27 2.21 -22.97
CA ARG A 347 -56.83 3.26 -22.04
C ARG A 347 -56.37 2.71 -20.68
N ARG A 348 -57.00 1.65 -20.17
CA ARG A 348 -56.56 0.95 -18.95
C ARG A 348 -55.21 0.26 -19.15
N LYS A 349 -55.01 -0.40 -20.30
CA LYS A 349 -53.71 -1.02 -20.65
C LYS A 349 -52.60 0.02 -20.72
N MET A 350 -52.86 1.18 -21.33
CA MET A 350 -51.90 2.28 -21.37
C MET A 350 -51.49 2.78 -19.98
N ASP A 351 -52.40 2.81 -19.01
CA ASP A 351 -52.07 3.22 -17.64
C ASP A 351 -51.15 2.20 -16.94
N GLY A 352 -51.39 0.90 -17.15
CA GLY A 352 -50.50 -0.16 -16.68
C GLY A 352 -49.09 -0.05 -17.27
N ASP A 353 -48.99 0.23 -18.57
CA ASP A 353 -47.70 0.46 -19.23
C ASP A 353 -46.99 1.72 -18.68
N ARG A 354 -47.73 2.83 -18.48
CA ARG A 354 -47.21 4.06 -17.88
C ARG A 354 -46.66 3.79 -16.49
N TYR A 355 -47.39 3.05 -15.66
CA TYR A 355 -46.92 2.67 -14.32
C TYR A 355 -45.63 1.85 -14.38
N ARG A 356 -45.52 0.89 -15.31
CA ARG A 356 -44.28 0.13 -15.51
C ARG A 356 -43.11 1.00 -15.95
N LEU A 357 -43.34 1.97 -16.83
CA LEU A 357 -42.31 2.93 -17.25
C LEU A 357 -41.88 3.82 -16.09
N GLN A 358 -42.82 4.31 -15.28
CA GLN A 358 -42.53 5.10 -14.08
C GLN A 358 -41.65 4.32 -13.09
N ARG A 359 -41.98 3.05 -12.84
CA ARG A 359 -41.18 2.22 -11.94
C ARG A 359 -39.76 1.99 -12.45
N LYS A 360 -39.59 1.83 -13.77
CA LYS A 360 -38.26 1.73 -14.39
C LYS A 360 -37.48 3.05 -14.24
N LEU A 361 -38.16 4.19 -14.39
CA LEU A 361 -37.54 5.51 -14.21
C LEU A 361 -37.04 5.68 -12.77
N GLU A 362 -37.84 5.35 -11.76
CA GLU A 362 -37.44 5.41 -10.34
C GLU A 362 -36.19 4.57 -10.06
N ILE A 363 -36.13 3.34 -10.58
CA ILE A 363 -34.96 2.46 -10.44
C ILE A 363 -33.72 3.07 -11.12
N CYS A 364 -33.91 3.63 -12.31
CA CYS A 364 -32.86 4.30 -13.08
C CYS A 364 -32.30 5.51 -12.34
N GLU A 365 -33.17 6.38 -11.79
CA GLU A 365 -32.80 7.56 -11.02
C GLU A 365 -32.08 7.20 -9.71
N GLN A 366 -32.56 6.18 -8.99
CA GLN A 366 -31.90 5.67 -7.80
C GLN A 366 -30.48 5.18 -8.10
N ASN A 367 -30.32 4.34 -9.12
CA ASN A 367 -29.01 3.80 -9.48
C ASN A 367 -28.05 4.89 -10.00
N LEU A 368 -28.58 5.86 -10.76
CA LEU A 368 -27.82 7.02 -11.23
C LEU A 368 -27.34 7.87 -10.05
N SER A 369 -28.19 8.15 -9.06
CA SER A 369 -27.78 8.90 -7.85
C SER A 369 -26.67 8.18 -7.08
N VAL A 370 -26.78 6.85 -6.91
CA VAL A 370 -25.73 6.06 -6.24
C VAL A 370 -24.38 6.18 -6.97
N ASP A 371 -24.36 6.02 -8.29
CA ASP A 371 -23.12 6.08 -9.07
C ASP A 371 -22.58 7.52 -9.21
N TYR A 372 -23.45 8.50 -9.47
CA TYR A 372 -23.07 9.88 -9.78
C TYR A 372 -22.79 10.73 -8.54
N GLU A 373 -23.64 10.65 -7.53
CA GLU A 373 -23.57 11.51 -6.36
C GLU A 373 -22.70 10.90 -5.27
N LEU A 374 -22.94 9.63 -4.90
CA LEU A 374 -22.26 9.00 -3.77
C LEU A 374 -20.90 8.43 -4.17
N LEU A 375 -20.87 7.56 -5.18
CA LEU A 375 -19.66 6.83 -5.53
C LEU A 375 -18.55 7.76 -6.03
N ARG A 376 -18.88 8.71 -6.91
CA ARG A 376 -17.92 9.68 -7.44
C ARG A 376 -17.26 10.54 -6.35
N GLN A 377 -18.00 10.93 -5.31
CA GLN A 377 -17.44 11.69 -4.18
C GLN A 377 -16.43 10.86 -3.39
N ILE A 378 -16.73 9.58 -3.13
CA ILE A 378 -15.80 8.66 -2.47
C ILE A 378 -14.55 8.47 -3.33
N ARG A 379 -14.71 8.22 -4.63
CA ARG A 379 -13.59 8.04 -5.57
C ARG A 379 -12.65 9.25 -5.62
N ALA A 380 -13.16 10.46 -5.45
CA ALA A 380 -12.34 11.67 -5.41
C ALA A 380 -11.35 11.71 -4.22
N THR A 381 -11.59 10.91 -3.17
CA THR A 381 -10.70 10.77 -2.02
C THR A 381 -9.63 9.69 -2.20
N TYR A 382 -9.66 8.93 -3.30
CA TYR A 382 -8.66 7.90 -3.55
C TYR A 382 -7.26 8.54 -3.71
N PRO A 383 -6.23 7.99 -3.03
CA PRO A 383 -4.89 8.59 -3.05
C PRO A 383 -4.27 8.70 -4.44
N GLN A 384 -3.51 9.76 -4.67
CA GLN A 384 -2.72 9.94 -5.89
C GLN A 384 -1.47 9.03 -5.87
N GLU A 385 -0.92 8.74 -7.04
CA GLU A 385 0.27 7.89 -7.20
C GLU A 385 1.48 8.39 -6.38
N ILE A 386 1.67 9.71 -6.31
CA ILE A 386 2.78 10.28 -5.53
C ILE A 386 2.61 10.02 -4.03
N GLN A 387 1.38 10.05 -3.51
CA GLN A 387 1.08 9.73 -2.13
C GLN A 387 1.29 8.22 -1.87
N LEU A 388 0.82 7.36 -2.78
CA LEU A 388 0.96 5.90 -2.67
C LEU A 388 2.42 5.43 -2.69
N SER A 389 3.32 6.17 -3.36
CA SER A 389 4.76 5.90 -3.37
C SER A 389 5.51 6.46 -2.14
N GLY A 390 4.76 7.00 -1.15
CA GLY A 390 5.29 7.51 0.11
C GLY A 390 6.00 8.85 0.00
N PHE A 391 5.84 9.56 -1.11
CA PHE A 391 6.35 10.91 -1.28
C PHE A 391 5.24 11.91 -0.96
N LEU A 392 5.41 12.69 0.12
CA LEU A 392 4.60 13.89 0.30
C LEU A 392 5.00 14.91 -0.76
N VAL A 393 4.06 15.77 -1.16
CA VAL A 393 4.29 16.92 -2.06
C VAL A 393 5.27 17.88 -1.36
N GLY A 394 6.57 17.60 -1.45
CA GLY A 394 7.63 18.28 -0.71
C GLY A 394 8.91 17.45 -0.49
N GLU A 395 8.84 16.13 -0.56
CA GLU A 395 9.98 15.23 -0.30
C GLU A 395 10.52 14.53 -1.56
N LEU A 396 10.70 15.26 -2.66
CA LEU A 396 11.28 14.65 -3.87
C LEU A 396 12.68 14.06 -3.57
N PRO A 397 13.00 12.88 -4.12
CA PRO A 397 14.27 12.21 -3.84
C PRO A 397 15.44 13.05 -4.38
N LYS A 398 16.48 13.23 -3.55
CA LYS A 398 17.78 13.70 -4.07
C LYS A 398 18.28 12.67 -5.09
N PRO A 399 18.82 13.13 -6.23
CA PRO A 399 19.32 12.22 -7.26
C PRO A 399 20.39 11.30 -6.66
N ILE A 400 20.21 9.99 -6.86
CA ILE A 400 21.24 9.01 -6.55
C ILE A 400 22.37 9.25 -7.54
N VAL A 401 23.48 9.79 -7.06
CA VAL A 401 24.70 9.93 -7.86
C VAL A 401 25.20 8.52 -8.16
N LYS A 402 25.34 8.21 -9.46
CA LYS A 402 25.83 6.92 -9.97
C LYS A 402 27.29 6.69 -9.62
#